data_AF-A0A0L0GFC5-F1
#
_entry.id   AF-A0A0L0GFC5-F1
#
_cell.length_a   1.000
_cell.length_b   1.000
_cell.length_c   1.000
_cell.angle_alpha   90.00
_cell.angle_beta   90.00
_cell.angle_gamma   90.00
#
_symmetry.space_group_name_H-M   'P 1'
#
loop_
_entity.id
_entity.type
_entity.pdbx_description
1 polymer ?
#
loop_
_entity_poly.entity_id
_entity_poly.type
_entity_poly.pdbx_seq_one_letter_code
_entity_poly.pdbx_strand_id
1 'polypeptide(L)'
;MLNPNYCLFEYANENHTTLKINSNSSINPEHLSYFHFIGRVVGMAVFHGKFIDCGFTLPFYKKMLRKPLTLQDMEAVDPEYYQSLTWLLEHDIDELYLGMTFAVNYDAFGERRTHDLKVGRTSYVCAYSTPVYVWICELPLWLCVLFVCVHLLISAVSTPSHSLDYTSLSKRCYLICGVQEIDVDDWERNTIYRSFTPNAKQVRWFWQFVRASGSETRARVLQFVTGTCRVPMDGFKGLQGSNDLQLFCIEKVGTEGWLPRAHTCFNRLDLPPYKSYQQLCDKITIAIEETEGFGQE
;
A
#
# COMPACT_ATOMS: atom_id res chain seq x y z
N MET A 1 17.68 6.98 -10.90
CA MET A 1 16.28 7.43 -10.73
C MET A 1 16.00 7.97 -9.32
N LEU A 2 16.52 7.34 -8.26
CA LEU A 2 16.19 7.67 -6.85
C LEU A 2 17.13 8.71 -6.18
N ASN A 3 17.91 9.47 -6.95
CA ASN A 3 18.83 10.44 -6.36
C ASN A 3 18.01 11.64 -5.81
N PRO A 4 18.11 11.97 -4.50
CA PRO A 4 17.40 13.09 -3.90
C PRO A 4 17.63 14.42 -4.61
N ASN A 5 18.80 14.61 -5.26
CA ASN A 5 19.15 15.83 -5.97
C ASN A 5 18.21 16.14 -7.15
N TYR A 6 17.49 15.16 -7.69
CA TYR A 6 16.52 15.39 -8.76
C TYR A 6 15.15 15.86 -8.24
N CYS A 7 14.91 15.79 -6.93
CA CYS A 7 13.65 16.16 -6.27
C CYS A 7 12.39 15.47 -6.83
N LEU A 8 12.53 14.26 -7.40
CA LEU A 8 11.43 13.55 -8.08
C LEU A 8 10.61 12.70 -7.12
N PHE A 9 11.28 12.01 -6.21
CA PHE A 9 10.67 11.12 -5.23
C PHE A 9 11.09 11.53 -3.83
N GLU A 10 10.23 11.24 -2.88
CA GLU A 10 10.50 11.34 -1.46
C GLU A 10 10.07 10.05 -0.77
N TYR A 11 10.56 9.83 0.44
CA TYR A 11 10.17 8.66 1.20
C TYR A 11 8.77 8.85 1.75
N ALA A 12 7.95 7.80 1.66
CA ALA A 12 6.60 7.84 2.19
C ALA A 12 6.60 7.92 3.72
N ASN A 13 7.50 7.14 4.33
CA ASN A 13 7.66 7.02 5.77
C ASN A 13 9.10 7.37 6.17
N GLU A 14 9.31 7.69 7.46
CA GLU A 14 10.63 8.01 8.03
C GLU A 14 11.65 6.86 7.84
N ASN A 15 11.15 5.63 7.70
CA ASN A 15 11.95 4.43 7.60
C ASN A 15 12.60 4.16 6.22
N HIS A 16 12.49 5.10 5.28
CA HIS A 16 13.17 5.08 3.99
C HIS A 16 12.95 3.82 3.13
N THR A 17 11.90 3.04 3.38
CA THR A 17 11.67 1.75 2.70
C THR A 17 10.85 1.86 1.43
N THR A 18 9.96 2.85 1.37
CA THR A 18 9.04 3.04 0.24
C THR A 18 9.06 4.48 -0.25
N LEU A 19 8.89 4.64 -1.56
CA LEU A 19 9.02 5.90 -2.27
C LEU A 19 7.68 6.34 -2.83
N LYS A 20 7.39 7.62 -2.62
CA LYS A 20 6.28 8.35 -3.22
C LYS A 20 6.81 9.45 -4.14
N ILE A 21 5.95 9.94 -5.03
CA ILE A 21 6.28 11.13 -5.83
C ILE A 21 6.36 12.33 -4.89
N ASN A 22 7.39 13.15 -5.04
CA ASN A 22 7.51 14.40 -4.29
C ASN A 22 6.50 15.42 -4.84
N SER A 23 5.58 15.85 -3.97
CA SER A 23 4.56 16.86 -4.30
C SER A 23 5.17 18.21 -4.75
N ASN A 24 6.38 18.51 -4.29
CA ASN A 24 7.16 19.69 -4.64
C ASN A 24 8.17 19.44 -5.78
N SER A 25 8.00 18.36 -6.56
CA SER A 25 8.92 18.02 -7.67
C SER A 25 9.02 19.10 -8.74
N SER A 26 8.05 20.01 -8.85
CA SER A 26 8.07 21.16 -9.75
C SER A 26 9.22 22.14 -9.49
N ILE A 27 9.93 22.01 -8.35
CA ILE A 27 11.20 22.71 -8.13
C ILE A 27 12.24 22.38 -9.20
N ASN A 28 12.17 21.17 -9.75
CA ASN A 28 12.94 20.79 -10.90
C ASN A 28 12.12 21.12 -12.17
N PRO A 29 12.54 22.10 -12.99
CA PRO A 29 11.79 22.50 -14.18
C PRO A 29 11.64 21.37 -15.20
N GLU A 30 12.53 20.38 -15.18
CA GLU A 30 12.50 19.22 -16.08
C GLU A 30 11.82 17.99 -15.45
N HIS A 31 11.19 18.11 -14.26
CA HIS A 31 10.65 16.97 -13.54
C HIS A 31 9.71 16.09 -14.39
N LEU A 32 8.86 16.69 -15.24
CA LEU A 32 7.95 15.96 -16.14
C LEU A 32 8.71 15.10 -17.16
N SER A 33 9.79 15.64 -17.74
CA SER A 33 10.67 14.93 -18.67
C SER A 33 11.38 13.75 -17.99
N TYR A 34 11.85 13.97 -16.76
CA TYR A 34 12.44 12.92 -15.94
C TYR A 34 11.45 11.80 -15.62
N PHE A 35 10.23 12.14 -15.24
CA PHE A 35 9.20 11.14 -14.97
C PHE A 35 8.83 10.34 -16.23
N HIS A 36 8.72 10.98 -17.39
CA HIS A 36 8.52 10.28 -18.66
C HIS A 36 9.69 9.32 -18.98
N PHE A 37 10.93 9.74 -18.75
CA PHE A 37 12.11 8.91 -18.94
C PHE A 37 12.13 7.70 -18.00
N ILE A 38 11.92 7.93 -16.70
CA ILE A 38 11.78 6.85 -15.71
C ILE A 38 10.66 5.90 -16.13
N GLY A 39 9.58 6.46 -16.67
CA GLY A 39 8.48 5.69 -17.20
C GLY A 39 8.88 4.72 -18.31
N ARG A 40 9.63 5.20 -19.29
CA ARG A 40 10.17 4.36 -20.37
C ARG A 40 11.11 3.28 -19.83
N VAL A 41 11.97 3.61 -18.88
CA VAL A 41 12.89 2.63 -18.27
C VAL A 41 12.11 1.52 -17.58
N VAL A 42 11.09 1.87 -16.79
CA VAL A 42 10.21 0.88 -16.14
C VAL A 42 9.46 0.03 -17.16
N GLY A 43 8.91 0.66 -18.20
CA GLY A 43 8.22 -0.06 -19.27
C GLY A 43 9.14 -1.02 -20.03
N MET A 44 10.36 -0.62 -20.35
CA MET A 44 11.36 -1.47 -21.01
C MET A 44 11.77 -2.66 -20.13
N ALA A 45 11.95 -2.44 -18.83
CA ALA A 45 12.31 -3.54 -17.94
C ALA A 45 11.19 -4.59 -17.87
N VAL A 46 9.94 -4.16 -17.75
CA VAL A 46 8.77 -5.06 -17.81
C VAL A 46 8.73 -5.79 -19.17
N PHE A 47 8.92 -5.07 -20.28
CA PHE A 47 8.92 -5.66 -21.63
C PHE A 47 10.00 -6.75 -21.81
N HIS A 48 11.20 -6.52 -21.27
CA HIS A 48 12.31 -7.47 -21.35
C HIS A 48 12.31 -8.54 -20.23
N GLY A 49 11.29 -8.57 -19.36
CA GLY A 49 11.24 -9.47 -18.21
C GLY A 49 12.40 -9.24 -17.22
N LYS A 50 12.83 -7.99 -17.08
CA LYS A 50 13.86 -7.55 -16.14
C LYS A 50 13.21 -6.85 -14.96
N PHE A 51 13.76 -7.12 -13.78
CA PHE A 51 13.28 -6.53 -12.54
C PHE A 51 13.99 -5.21 -12.27
N ILE A 52 13.25 -4.22 -11.78
CA ILE A 52 13.77 -2.97 -11.27
C ILE A 52 13.43 -2.87 -9.78
N ASP A 53 14.49 -2.67 -9.02
CA ASP A 53 14.40 -2.37 -7.61
C ASP A 53 14.05 -0.89 -7.37
N CYS A 54 12.78 -0.50 -7.58
CA CYS A 54 12.35 0.91 -7.43
C CYS A 54 11.81 1.30 -6.05
N GLY A 55 11.25 0.37 -5.27
CA GLY A 55 10.75 0.64 -3.92
C GLY A 55 9.52 1.52 -3.86
N PHE A 56 8.65 1.49 -4.87
CA PHE A 56 7.43 2.30 -4.84
C PHE A 56 6.40 1.76 -3.85
N THR A 57 5.52 2.64 -3.37
CA THR A 57 4.40 2.25 -2.51
C THR A 57 3.34 1.43 -3.28
N LEU A 58 2.56 0.60 -2.58
CA LEU A 58 1.43 -0.13 -3.18
C LEU A 58 0.45 0.77 -3.97
N PRO A 59 0.10 1.98 -3.49
CA PRO A 59 -0.82 2.87 -4.21
C PRO A 59 -0.24 3.34 -5.55
N PHE A 60 1.08 3.52 -5.63
CA PHE A 60 1.75 3.84 -6.89
C PHE A 60 1.54 2.74 -7.94
N TYR A 61 1.70 1.48 -7.54
CA TYR A 61 1.45 0.34 -8.42
C TYR A 61 -0.05 0.21 -8.78
N LYS A 62 -0.97 0.35 -7.82
CA LYS A 62 -2.42 0.35 -8.11
C LYS A 62 -2.78 1.39 -9.16
N LYS A 63 -2.18 2.58 -9.08
CA LYS A 63 -2.41 3.64 -10.07
C LYS A 63 -1.84 3.33 -11.45
N MET A 64 -0.61 2.79 -11.53
CA MET A 64 -0.02 2.31 -12.79
C MET A 64 -0.95 1.31 -13.51
N LEU A 65 -1.68 0.52 -12.73
CA LEU A 65 -2.53 -0.57 -13.19
C LEU A 65 -4.00 -0.14 -13.39
N ARG A 66 -4.30 1.15 -13.23
CA ARG A 66 -5.65 1.73 -13.32
C ARG A 66 -6.66 1.07 -12.36
N LYS A 67 -6.20 0.54 -11.22
CA LYS A 67 -7.08 0.05 -10.16
C LYS A 67 -7.46 1.21 -9.22
N PRO A 68 -8.66 1.17 -8.60
CA PRO A 68 -9.05 2.15 -7.61
C PRO A 68 -8.13 2.06 -6.38
N LEU A 69 -7.92 3.21 -5.75
CA LEU A 69 -7.30 3.28 -4.42
C LEU A 69 -8.39 3.09 -3.36
N THR A 70 -8.03 2.52 -2.22
CA THR A 70 -8.93 2.36 -1.06
C THR A 70 -8.40 3.14 0.13
N LEU A 71 -9.23 3.42 1.14
CA LEU A 71 -8.78 4.09 2.36
C LEU A 71 -7.56 3.42 3.02
N GLN A 72 -7.55 2.08 3.04
CA GLN A 72 -6.45 1.31 3.63
C GLN A 72 -5.11 1.53 2.90
N ASP A 73 -5.14 1.90 1.62
CA ASP A 73 -3.93 2.24 0.87
C ASP A 73 -3.23 3.49 1.41
N MET A 74 -3.97 4.39 2.08
CA MET A 74 -3.41 5.59 2.72
C MET A 74 -2.58 5.24 3.95
N GLU A 75 -2.88 4.13 4.64
CA GLU A 75 -2.11 3.70 5.80
C GLU A 75 -0.62 3.55 5.47
N ALA A 76 -0.31 2.99 4.29
CA ALA A 76 1.08 2.75 3.86
C ALA A 76 1.83 4.02 3.41
N VAL A 77 1.16 5.16 3.37
CA VAL A 77 1.62 6.38 2.71
C VAL A 77 1.65 7.58 3.66
N ASP A 78 0.60 7.69 4.46
CA ASP A 78 0.41 8.70 5.49
C ASP A 78 -0.47 8.10 6.61
N PRO A 79 0.17 7.44 7.59
CA PRO A 79 -0.54 6.78 8.68
C PRO A 79 -1.38 7.74 9.55
N GLU A 80 -0.91 8.98 9.73
CA GLU A 80 -1.60 10.00 10.54
C GLU A 80 -2.86 10.48 9.82
N TYR A 81 -2.76 10.71 8.51
CA TYR A 81 -3.90 11.07 7.68
C TYR A 81 -4.92 9.93 7.61
N TYR A 82 -4.45 8.68 7.45
CA TYR A 82 -5.32 7.50 7.51
C TYR A 82 -6.10 7.43 8.83
N GLN A 83 -5.42 7.55 9.97
CA GLN A 83 -6.07 7.54 11.29
C GLN A 83 -7.10 8.65 11.42
N SER A 84 -6.79 9.84 10.92
CA SER A 84 -7.70 10.99 10.94
C SER A 84 -8.97 10.71 10.11
N LEU A 85 -8.83 10.13 8.91
CA LEU A 85 -9.96 9.78 8.05
C LEU A 85 -10.79 8.62 8.63
N THR A 86 -10.16 7.59 9.19
CA THR A 86 -10.87 6.50 9.87
C THR A 86 -11.64 7.01 11.08
N TRP A 87 -11.03 7.90 11.86
CA TRP A 87 -11.68 8.50 13.02
C TRP A 87 -12.93 9.31 12.62
N LEU A 88 -12.84 10.07 11.53
CA LEU A 88 -14.00 10.80 10.98
C LEU A 88 -15.14 9.89 10.55
N LEU A 89 -14.85 8.67 10.05
CA LEU A 89 -15.87 7.70 9.68
C LEU A 89 -16.53 7.02 10.88
N GLU A 90 -15.82 6.91 12.00
CA GLU A 90 -16.28 6.23 13.21
C GLU A 90 -17.04 7.14 14.19
N HIS A 91 -16.92 8.47 14.05
CA HIS A 91 -17.48 9.44 14.98
C HIS A 91 -18.47 10.39 14.30
N ASP A 92 -19.49 10.85 15.04
CA ASP A 92 -20.45 11.83 14.53
C ASP A 92 -19.82 13.23 14.53
N ILE A 93 -19.49 13.72 13.34
CA ILE A 93 -18.85 15.02 13.14
C ILE A 93 -19.78 16.21 13.37
N ASP A 94 -21.11 16.00 13.38
CA ASP A 94 -22.08 17.08 13.58
C ASP A 94 -22.07 17.57 15.05
N GLU A 95 -21.72 16.70 16.00
CA GLU A 95 -21.57 17.07 17.42
C GLU A 95 -20.27 17.82 17.72
N LEU A 96 -19.26 17.69 16.86
CA LEU A 96 -17.89 18.13 17.12
C LEU A 96 -17.57 19.54 16.59
N TYR A 97 -18.45 20.13 15.78
CA TYR A 97 -18.30 21.48 15.20
C TYR A 97 -16.90 21.75 14.59
N LEU A 98 -16.32 20.76 13.92
CA LEU A 98 -14.95 20.82 13.37
C LEU A 98 -14.77 21.88 12.26
N GLY A 99 -15.85 22.47 11.75
CA GLY A 99 -15.79 23.53 10.74
C GLY A 99 -15.18 23.08 9.40
N MET A 100 -15.20 21.77 9.14
CA MET A 100 -14.63 21.19 7.92
C MET A 100 -15.43 21.61 6.70
N THR A 101 -14.72 21.92 5.61
CA THR A 101 -15.30 22.21 4.30
C THR A 101 -14.73 21.25 3.27
N PHE A 102 -15.33 21.16 2.08
CA PHE A 102 -14.81 20.35 0.98
C PHE A 102 -13.59 21.01 0.31
N ALA A 103 -12.54 21.22 1.09
CA ALA A 103 -11.28 21.80 0.66
C ALA A 103 -10.13 21.24 1.49
N VAL A 104 -8.99 20.98 0.85
CA VAL A 104 -7.76 20.50 1.51
C VAL A 104 -6.71 21.59 1.45
N ASN A 105 -6.08 21.84 2.60
CA ASN A 105 -4.92 22.72 2.67
C ASN A 105 -3.64 21.89 2.49
N TYR A 106 -2.73 22.38 1.67
CA TYR A 106 -1.42 21.78 1.47
C TYR A 106 -0.36 22.87 1.46
N ASP A 107 0.80 22.56 2.03
CA ASP A 107 1.96 23.45 1.97
C ASP A 107 2.72 23.23 0.67
N ALA A 108 2.81 24.26 -0.15
CA ALA A 108 3.61 24.29 -1.36
C ALA A 108 4.67 25.37 -1.21
N PHE A 109 5.94 24.96 -1.07
CA PHE A 109 7.09 25.88 -0.93
C PHE A 109 6.94 26.90 0.22
N GLY A 110 6.39 26.49 1.36
CA GLY A 110 6.16 27.36 2.52
C GLY A 110 4.94 28.28 2.40
N GLU A 111 4.19 28.18 1.30
CA GLU A 111 2.90 28.84 1.12
C GLU A 111 1.76 27.83 1.32
N ARG A 112 0.86 28.13 2.27
CA ARG A 112 -0.37 27.36 2.44
C ARG A 112 -1.31 27.65 1.28
N ARG A 113 -1.60 26.62 0.49
CA ARG A 113 -2.58 26.67 -0.60
C ARG A 113 -3.77 25.81 -0.25
N THR A 114 -4.94 26.21 -0.75
CA THR A 114 -6.19 25.47 -0.58
C THR A 114 -6.61 24.91 -1.94
N HIS A 115 -6.89 23.62 -2.00
CA HIS A 115 -7.47 22.96 -3.15
C HIS A 115 -8.92 22.58 -2.85
N ASP A 116 -9.84 23.04 -3.69
CA ASP A 116 -11.26 22.72 -3.54
C ASP A 116 -11.52 21.30 -4.06
N LEU A 117 -12.12 20.47 -3.21
CA LEU A 117 -12.40 19.06 -3.50
C LEU A 117 -13.63 18.89 -4.39
N LYS A 118 -14.58 19.82 -4.30
CA LYS A 118 -15.77 19.85 -5.14
C LYS A 118 -16.17 21.29 -5.45
N VAL A 119 -16.98 21.46 -6.49
CA VAL A 119 -17.59 22.75 -6.81
C VAL A 119 -18.50 23.16 -5.64
N GLY A 120 -18.11 24.22 -4.92
CA GLY A 120 -18.85 24.73 -3.75
C GLY A 120 -18.04 24.71 -2.45
N ARG A 121 -17.01 25.56 -2.38
CA ARG A 121 -16.05 25.72 -1.25
C ARG A 121 -16.70 25.92 0.13
N THR A 122 -17.94 26.40 0.18
CA THR A 122 -18.64 26.79 1.42
C THR A 122 -19.55 25.70 1.99
N SER A 123 -19.69 24.55 1.33
CA SER A 123 -20.44 23.44 1.91
C SER A 123 -19.64 22.83 3.05
N TYR A 124 -20.21 22.83 4.25
CA TYR A 124 -19.65 22.12 5.39
C TYR A 124 -19.73 20.60 5.18
N VAL A 125 -18.74 19.90 5.71
CA VAL A 125 -18.78 18.44 5.83
C VAL A 125 -19.62 18.14 7.07
N CYS A 126 -20.75 17.48 6.86
CA CYS A 126 -21.62 16.91 7.90
C CYS A 126 -21.59 15.38 7.87
N ALA A 127 -22.13 14.71 8.90
CA ALA A 127 -22.08 13.25 9.06
C ALA A 127 -22.52 12.47 7.80
N TYR A 128 -23.56 12.95 7.12
CA TYR A 128 -24.05 12.36 5.86
C TYR A 128 -23.03 12.44 4.71
N SER A 129 -22.20 13.47 4.71
CA SER A 129 -21.27 13.81 3.64
C SER A 129 -19.83 13.37 3.91
N THR A 130 -19.55 12.85 5.12
CA THR A 130 -18.24 12.32 5.52
C THR A 130 -17.73 11.22 4.60
N PRO A 131 -18.54 10.21 4.19
CA PRO A 131 -18.05 9.16 3.29
C PRO A 131 -17.65 9.72 1.93
N VAL A 132 -18.41 10.69 1.42
CA VAL A 132 -18.10 11.40 0.17
C VAL A 132 -16.86 12.26 0.32
N TYR A 133 -16.67 12.93 1.46
CA TYR A 133 -15.46 13.70 1.75
C TYR A 133 -14.22 12.80 1.76
N VAL A 134 -14.27 11.67 2.46
CA VAL A 134 -13.17 10.69 2.51
C VAL A 134 -12.86 10.17 1.11
N TRP A 135 -13.88 9.75 0.36
CA TRP A 135 -13.70 9.27 -1.02
C TRP A 135 -13.15 10.35 -1.97
N ILE A 136 -13.58 11.60 -1.83
CA ILE A 136 -13.02 12.68 -2.64
C ILE A 136 -11.60 12.98 -2.20
N CYS A 137 -11.23 12.90 -0.91
CA CYS A 137 -9.87 13.05 -0.41
C CYS A 137 -8.93 11.93 -0.88
N GLU A 138 -9.45 10.73 -1.18
CA GLU A 138 -8.70 9.65 -1.81
C GLU A 138 -8.26 9.97 -3.26
N LEU A 139 -8.91 10.96 -3.90
CA LEU A 139 -8.79 11.27 -5.34
C LEU A 139 -7.96 12.50 -5.79
N PRO A 140 -7.53 13.53 -5.01
CA PRO A 140 -7.01 14.76 -5.63
C PRO A 140 -5.55 15.07 -5.28
N LEU A 141 -5.07 14.79 -4.06
CA LEU A 141 -3.77 15.31 -3.63
C LEU A 141 -2.58 14.57 -4.25
N TRP A 142 -2.82 13.36 -4.74
CA TRP A 142 -1.79 12.50 -5.34
C TRP A 142 -1.80 12.55 -6.88
N LEU A 143 -2.85 13.12 -7.47
CA LEU A 143 -3.30 12.69 -8.79
C LEU A 143 -2.77 13.52 -9.96
N CYS A 144 -2.35 14.78 -9.78
CA CYS A 144 -1.87 15.57 -10.93
C CYS A 144 -0.50 15.11 -11.45
N VAL A 145 0.45 14.82 -10.55
CA VAL A 145 1.78 14.36 -10.96
C VAL A 145 1.75 12.87 -11.32
N LEU A 146 1.10 12.00 -10.52
CA LEU A 146 0.97 10.59 -10.87
C LEU A 146 0.21 10.37 -12.19
N PHE A 147 -0.84 11.13 -12.51
CA PHE A 147 -1.62 10.89 -13.72
C PHE A 147 -0.80 11.17 -14.99
N VAL A 148 -0.04 12.27 -15.04
CA VAL A 148 0.86 12.57 -16.16
C VAL A 148 1.97 11.53 -16.26
N CYS A 149 2.61 11.19 -15.14
CA CYS A 149 3.73 10.24 -15.11
C CYS A 149 3.30 8.82 -15.46
N VAL A 150 2.15 8.37 -14.94
CA VAL A 150 1.54 7.06 -15.23
C VAL A 150 0.99 7.00 -16.66
N HIS A 151 0.39 8.07 -17.16
CA HIS A 151 -0.06 8.12 -18.56
C HIS A 151 1.12 8.00 -19.53
N LEU A 152 2.25 8.64 -19.20
CA LEU A 152 3.52 8.58 -19.93
C LEU A 152 4.22 7.21 -19.81
N LEU A 153 4.10 6.54 -18.66
CA LEU A 153 4.48 5.14 -18.44
C LEU A 153 3.68 4.18 -19.33
N ILE A 154 2.35 4.32 -19.33
CA ILE A 154 1.43 3.44 -20.07
C ILE A 154 1.57 3.65 -21.59
N SER A 155 1.71 4.89 -22.05
CA SER A 155 1.91 5.19 -23.48
C SER A 155 3.24 4.65 -24.01
N ALA A 156 4.27 4.54 -23.16
CA ALA A 156 5.55 3.92 -23.50
C ALA A 156 5.53 2.38 -23.55
N VAL A 157 4.63 1.73 -22.79
CA VAL A 157 4.46 0.25 -22.77
C VAL A 157 3.54 -0.24 -23.89
N SER A 158 2.74 0.65 -24.47
CA SER A 158 1.76 0.33 -25.51
C SER A 158 2.42 0.14 -26.88
N THR A 159 3.17 -0.96 -27.08
CA THR A 159 3.51 -1.45 -28.43
C THR A 159 2.32 -2.22 -29.05
N PRO A 160 2.13 -2.19 -30.39
CA PRO A 160 0.84 -2.52 -31.02
C PRO A 160 0.46 -4.01 -31.09
N SER A 161 1.22 -4.91 -30.50
CA SER A 161 1.01 -6.34 -30.68
C SER A 161 1.34 -7.07 -29.38
N HIS A 162 0.32 -7.76 -28.86
CA HIS A 162 0.27 -8.66 -27.70
C HIS A 162 -0.65 -8.13 -26.60
N SER A 163 -1.87 -8.66 -26.62
CA SER A 163 -2.85 -8.65 -25.54
C SER A 163 -2.24 -9.32 -24.31
N LEU A 164 -1.48 -8.56 -23.55
CA LEU A 164 -1.03 -8.95 -22.22
C LEU A 164 -2.27 -9.01 -21.33
N ASP A 165 -2.64 -10.21 -20.89
CA ASP A 165 -3.72 -10.42 -19.94
C ASP A 165 -3.30 -9.82 -18.59
N TYR A 166 -4.03 -8.79 -18.20
CA TYR A 166 -3.63 -7.78 -17.23
C TYR A 166 -4.48 -7.90 -15.95
N THR A 167 -4.89 -9.09 -15.54
CA THR A 167 -6.08 -9.23 -14.66
C THR A 167 -5.82 -9.21 -13.14
N SER A 168 -4.60 -9.45 -12.63
CA SER A 168 -4.28 -9.42 -11.18
C SER A 168 -3.25 -8.33 -10.81
N LEU A 169 -3.41 -7.66 -9.67
CA LEU A 169 -2.46 -6.66 -9.12
C LEU A 169 -1.20 -7.33 -8.59
N SER A 170 -1.35 -8.43 -7.85
CA SER A 170 -0.27 -9.12 -7.18
C SER A 170 0.77 -9.61 -8.18
N LYS A 171 0.32 -10.20 -9.30
CA LYS A 171 1.20 -10.65 -10.40
C LYS A 171 2.08 -9.54 -11.00
N ARG A 172 1.76 -8.26 -10.78
CA ARG A 172 2.40 -7.12 -11.46
C ARG A 172 3.40 -6.32 -10.64
N CYS A 173 3.27 -6.28 -9.31
CA CYS A 173 4.41 -5.90 -8.46
C CYS A 173 5.58 -6.87 -8.69
N TYR A 174 5.30 -8.17 -8.86
CA TYR A 174 6.31 -9.18 -9.18
C TYR A 174 6.94 -9.01 -10.57
N LEU A 175 6.19 -8.51 -11.56
CA LEU A 175 6.74 -8.22 -12.88
C LEU A 175 7.78 -7.09 -12.84
N ILE A 176 7.57 -6.10 -11.96
CA ILE A 176 8.48 -4.96 -11.83
C ILE A 176 9.60 -5.26 -10.83
N CYS A 177 9.31 -5.81 -9.66
CA CYS A 177 10.30 -6.01 -8.58
C CYS A 177 10.96 -7.40 -8.57
N GLY A 178 10.41 -8.37 -9.30
CA GLY A 178 10.80 -9.78 -9.21
C GLY A 178 10.14 -10.50 -8.04
N VAL A 179 10.12 -11.84 -8.12
CA VAL A 179 9.78 -12.70 -6.98
C VAL A 179 11.10 -13.01 -6.29
N GLN A 180 11.31 -12.42 -5.11
CA GLN A 180 12.43 -12.82 -4.25
C GLN A 180 12.11 -14.18 -3.62
N GLU A 181 13.11 -15.07 -3.53
CA GLU A 181 12.94 -16.27 -2.71
C GLU A 181 12.87 -15.86 -1.23
N ILE A 182 11.73 -16.12 -0.62
CA ILE A 182 11.49 -15.83 0.80
C ILE A 182 11.94 -17.01 1.62
N ASP A 183 12.96 -16.80 2.46
CA ASP A 183 13.38 -17.74 3.50
C ASP A 183 12.33 -17.74 4.63
N VAL A 184 11.47 -18.76 4.62
CA VAL A 184 10.39 -18.91 5.61
C VAL A 184 10.94 -19.21 7.00
N ASP A 185 12.10 -19.85 7.10
CA ASP A 185 12.71 -20.15 8.40
C ASP A 185 13.32 -18.87 9.00
N ASP A 186 13.91 -18.00 8.18
CA ASP A 186 14.31 -16.66 8.65
C ASP A 186 13.10 -15.82 9.08
N TRP A 187 12.01 -15.89 8.34
CA TRP A 187 10.77 -15.21 8.71
C TRP A 187 10.24 -15.68 10.06
N GLU A 188 10.10 -16.98 10.25
CA GLU A 188 9.59 -17.56 11.51
C GLU A 188 10.50 -17.26 12.70
N ARG A 189 11.83 -17.31 12.52
CA ARG A 189 12.82 -16.96 13.56
C ARG A 189 12.70 -15.52 14.04
N ASN A 190 12.36 -14.60 13.15
CA ASN A 190 12.25 -13.17 13.43
C ASN A 190 10.80 -12.71 13.64
N THR A 191 9.92 -13.60 14.09
CA THR A 191 8.51 -13.30 14.36
C THR A 191 8.23 -13.13 15.85
N ILE A 192 7.47 -12.09 16.19
CA ILE A 192 6.94 -11.85 17.54
C ILE A 192 5.49 -12.36 17.62
N TYR A 193 5.11 -12.92 18.75
CA TYR A 193 3.74 -13.39 19.00
C TYR A 193 3.12 -12.62 20.17
N ARG A 194 1.92 -12.05 19.96
CA ARG A 194 1.14 -11.36 20.98
C ARG A 194 -0.17 -12.08 21.23
N SER A 195 -0.50 -12.34 22.49
CA SER A 195 -1.72 -13.09 22.87
C SER A 195 -1.80 -14.51 22.25
N PHE A 196 -0.73 -14.97 21.61
CA PHE A 196 -0.45 -16.32 21.16
C PHE A 196 0.90 -16.75 21.71
N THR A 197 1.07 -18.07 21.88
CA THR A 197 2.38 -18.67 22.09
C THR A 197 2.90 -19.23 20.76
N PRO A 198 4.22 -19.34 20.56
CA PRO A 198 4.79 -19.95 19.35
C PRO A 198 4.28 -21.39 19.10
N ASN A 199 3.87 -22.08 20.17
CA ASN A 199 3.33 -23.44 20.11
C ASN A 199 1.81 -23.53 19.92
N ALA A 200 1.11 -22.39 19.84
CA ALA A 200 -0.32 -22.37 19.59
C ALA A 200 -0.65 -23.06 18.25
N LYS A 201 -1.79 -23.76 18.22
CA LYS A 201 -2.23 -24.52 17.02
C LYS A 201 -2.30 -23.62 15.79
N GLN A 202 -2.88 -22.42 15.94
CA GLN A 202 -3.05 -21.45 14.87
C GLN A 202 -1.72 -20.91 14.33
N VAL A 203 -0.73 -20.69 15.21
CA VAL A 203 0.62 -20.27 14.79
C VAL A 203 1.31 -21.37 14.00
N ARG A 204 1.26 -22.61 14.48
CA ARG A 204 1.82 -23.76 13.75
C ARG A 204 1.14 -23.97 12.39
N TRP A 205 -0.17 -23.80 12.34
CA TRP A 205 -0.97 -23.87 11.11
C TRP A 205 -0.62 -22.75 10.14
N PHE A 206 -0.41 -21.52 10.62
CA PHE A 206 0.06 -20.41 9.79
C PHE A 206 1.39 -20.74 9.11
N TRP A 207 2.41 -21.16 9.87
CA TRP A 207 3.71 -21.51 9.29
C TRP A 207 3.66 -22.75 8.41
N GLN A 208 2.82 -23.72 8.73
CA GLN A 208 2.57 -24.87 7.87
C GLN A 208 1.99 -24.41 6.51
N PHE A 209 1.04 -23.48 6.51
CA PHE A 209 0.47 -22.91 5.30
C PHE A 209 1.52 -22.14 4.49
N VAL A 210 2.32 -21.27 5.11
CA VAL A 210 3.36 -20.48 4.43
C VAL A 210 4.45 -21.37 3.84
N ARG A 211 4.89 -22.41 4.55
CA ARG A 211 5.87 -23.38 4.02
C ARG A 211 5.31 -24.21 2.86
N ALA A 212 4.07 -24.67 2.96
CA ALA A 212 3.42 -25.44 1.90
C ALA A 212 3.10 -24.61 0.64
N SER A 213 2.98 -23.30 0.82
CA SER A 213 2.68 -22.35 -0.26
C SER A 213 3.87 -22.15 -1.22
N GLY A 214 3.59 -21.90 -2.49
CA GLY A 214 4.60 -21.51 -3.49
C GLY A 214 5.08 -20.07 -3.32
N SER A 215 6.15 -19.68 -4.03
CA SER A 215 6.79 -18.38 -3.89
C SER A 215 5.84 -17.19 -4.13
N GLU A 216 4.91 -17.30 -5.07
CA GLU A 216 3.91 -16.26 -5.35
C GLU A 216 3.00 -16.03 -4.13
N THR A 217 2.43 -17.10 -3.56
CA THR A 217 1.55 -17.02 -2.39
C THR A 217 2.30 -16.51 -1.16
N ARG A 218 3.55 -16.94 -0.94
CA ARG A 218 4.39 -16.43 0.17
C ARG A 218 4.61 -14.93 0.06
N ALA A 219 4.91 -14.45 -1.14
CA ALA A 219 5.12 -13.04 -1.35
C ALA A 219 3.82 -12.22 -1.22
N ARG A 220 2.66 -12.81 -1.58
CA ARG A 220 1.35 -12.17 -1.32
C ARG A 220 1.05 -12.04 0.17
N VAL A 221 1.37 -13.07 0.95
CA VAL A 221 1.26 -12.99 2.42
C VAL A 221 2.18 -11.90 2.96
N LEU A 222 3.42 -11.80 2.44
CA LEU A 222 4.36 -10.74 2.85
C LEU A 222 3.82 -9.35 2.52
N GLN A 223 3.33 -9.17 1.29
CA GLN A 223 2.73 -7.91 0.84
C GLN A 223 1.48 -7.54 1.63
N PHE A 224 0.64 -8.53 1.95
CA PHE A 224 -0.56 -8.34 2.77
C PHE A 224 -0.20 -7.76 4.14
N VAL A 225 0.85 -8.26 4.79
CA VAL A 225 1.19 -7.86 6.17
C VAL A 225 2.15 -6.68 6.27
N THR A 226 3.02 -6.48 5.28
CA THR A 226 4.08 -5.46 5.33
C THR A 226 3.88 -4.32 4.32
N GLY A 227 2.88 -4.43 3.43
CA GLY A 227 2.67 -3.48 2.33
C GLY A 227 3.71 -3.58 1.20
N THR A 228 4.73 -4.43 1.34
CA THR A 228 5.81 -4.61 0.36
C THR A 228 6.03 -6.10 0.05
N CYS A 229 6.45 -6.40 -1.17
CA CYS A 229 6.84 -7.76 -1.58
C CYS A 229 8.33 -8.03 -1.36
N ARG A 230 9.04 -7.17 -0.62
CA ARG A 230 10.50 -7.16 -0.50
C ARG A 230 10.94 -7.58 0.88
N VAL A 231 11.96 -8.43 0.93
CA VAL A 231 12.70 -8.72 2.16
C VAL A 231 13.88 -7.75 2.24
N PRO A 232 14.10 -7.07 3.38
CA PRO A 232 15.29 -6.24 3.60
C PRO A 232 16.59 -7.02 3.35
N MET A 233 17.66 -6.32 2.99
CA MET A 233 18.98 -6.95 2.77
C MET A 233 19.49 -7.69 4.02
N ASP A 234 19.13 -7.21 5.21
CA ASP A 234 19.46 -7.84 6.48
C ASP A 234 18.54 -9.03 6.84
N GLY A 235 17.61 -9.42 5.97
CA GLY A 235 16.60 -10.44 6.24
C GLY A 235 15.43 -9.92 7.08
N PHE A 236 14.64 -10.82 7.66
CA PHE A 236 13.43 -10.46 8.41
C PHE A 236 13.70 -9.75 9.73
N LYS A 237 14.93 -9.85 10.28
CA LYS A 237 15.37 -9.05 11.42
C LYS A 237 15.46 -7.55 11.12
N GLY A 238 15.62 -7.19 9.84
CA GLY A 238 15.74 -5.82 9.38
C GLY A 238 14.43 -5.21 8.92
N LEU A 239 13.29 -5.86 9.19
CA LEU A 239 11.97 -5.34 8.84
C LEU A 239 11.74 -3.97 9.49
N GLN A 240 11.25 -3.03 8.69
CA GLN A 240 10.95 -1.67 9.10
C GLN A 240 9.43 -1.49 9.17
N GLY A 241 8.95 -0.81 10.20
CA GLY A 241 7.56 -0.36 10.30
C GLY A 241 7.39 1.03 9.68
N SER A 242 6.49 1.84 10.24
CA SER A 242 6.40 3.27 9.89
C SER A 242 7.39 4.16 10.65
N ASN A 243 7.69 3.81 11.91
CA ASN A 243 8.46 4.69 12.81
C ASN A 243 9.86 4.14 13.12
N ASP A 244 10.04 2.82 13.15
CA ASP A 244 11.32 2.18 13.50
C ASP A 244 11.42 0.75 12.96
N LEU A 245 12.54 0.09 13.24
CA LEU A 245 12.71 -1.36 13.07
C LEU A 245 11.61 -2.11 13.82
N GLN A 246 10.80 -2.83 13.06
CA GLN A 246 9.57 -3.46 13.53
C GLN A 246 9.48 -4.86 12.94
N LEU A 247 9.73 -5.87 13.78
CA LEU A 247 9.61 -7.27 13.40
C LEU A 247 8.16 -7.63 13.04
N PHE A 248 8.02 -8.66 12.21
CA PHE A 248 6.73 -9.24 11.90
C PHE A 248 6.06 -9.76 13.18
N CYS A 249 4.78 -9.43 13.35
CA CYS A 249 4.03 -9.76 14.57
C CYS A 249 2.73 -10.49 14.24
N ILE A 250 2.48 -11.62 14.89
CA ILE A 250 1.18 -12.29 14.85
C ILE A 250 0.46 -12.05 16.18
N GLU A 251 -0.72 -11.44 16.12
CA GLU A 251 -1.53 -11.11 17.28
C GLU A 251 -2.87 -11.85 17.25
N LYS A 252 -3.29 -12.42 18.38
CA LYS A 252 -4.62 -13.02 18.51
C LYS A 252 -5.69 -11.94 18.62
N VAL A 253 -6.44 -11.72 17.54
CA VAL A 253 -7.51 -10.72 17.49
C VAL A 253 -8.73 -11.29 16.76
N GLY A 254 -9.92 -10.98 17.26
CA GLY A 254 -11.19 -11.28 16.59
C GLY A 254 -11.80 -12.63 16.94
N THR A 255 -12.82 -13.00 16.16
CA THR A 255 -13.59 -14.24 16.33
C THR A 255 -13.42 -15.17 15.12
N GLU A 256 -13.77 -16.44 15.28
CA GLU A 256 -13.55 -17.49 14.28
C GLU A 256 -14.16 -17.21 12.90
N GLY A 257 -15.20 -16.38 12.83
CA GLY A 257 -15.85 -16.01 11.57
C GLY A 257 -15.10 -14.93 10.77
N TRP A 258 -14.28 -14.12 11.46
CA TRP A 258 -13.62 -12.97 10.87
C TRP A 258 -12.50 -13.38 9.92
N LEU A 259 -12.26 -12.56 8.90
CA LEU A 259 -11.06 -12.64 8.07
C LEU A 259 -9.85 -12.13 8.88
N PRO A 260 -8.64 -12.64 8.62
CA PRO A 260 -7.44 -12.04 9.18
C PRO A 260 -7.28 -10.62 8.64
N ARG A 261 -6.74 -9.73 9.46
CA ARG A 261 -6.49 -8.33 9.08
C ARG A 261 -5.00 -8.03 9.21
N ALA A 262 -4.51 -7.10 8.41
CA ALA A 262 -3.14 -6.65 8.46
C ALA A 262 -3.09 -5.15 8.80
N HIS A 263 -2.07 -4.79 9.57
CA HIS A 263 -1.69 -3.40 9.85
C HIS A 263 -0.28 -3.21 9.34
N THR A 264 -0.17 -2.67 8.13
CA THR A 264 1.07 -2.69 7.35
C THR A 264 2.17 -1.85 7.99
N CYS A 265 1.80 -0.75 8.65
CA CYS A 265 2.69 0.11 9.43
C CYS A 265 3.46 -0.62 10.54
N PHE A 266 2.86 -1.68 11.09
CA PHE A 266 3.39 -2.39 12.24
C PHE A 266 3.88 -3.80 11.90
N ASN A 267 3.88 -4.17 10.61
CA ASN A 267 4.14 -5.53 10.14
C ASN A 267 3.32 -6.57 10.93
N ARG A 268 2.06 -6.23 11.25
CA ARG A 268 1.22 -7.02 12.17
C ARG A 268 0.08 -7.71 11.44
N LEU A 269 -0.03 -9.01 11.68
CA LEU A 269 -1.14 -9.86 11.29
C LEU A 269 -2.05 -10.12 12.50
N ASP A 270 -3.27 -9.61 12.44
CA ASP A 270 -4.36 -9.97 13.33
C ASP A 270 -4.92 -11.32 12.89
N LEU A 271 -4.59 -12.38 13.62
CA LEU A 271 -4.98 -13.75 13.31
C LEU A 271 -6.10 -14.22 14.25
N PRO A 272 -7.32 -14.48 13.73
CA PRO A 272 -8.39 -15.03 14.54
C PRO A 272 -8.09 -16.45 15.03
N PRO A 273 -8.66 -16.88 16.17
CA PRO A 273 -8.42 -18.21 16.74
C PRO A 273 -9.22 -19.30 16.01
N TYR A 274 -8.91 -19.54 14.73
CA TYR A 274 -9.57 -20.56 13.91
C TYR A 274 -9.55 -21.95 14.56
N LYS A 275 -10.57 -22.76 14.25
CA LYS A 275 -10.77 -24.09 14.83
C LYS A 275 -10.06 -25.21 14.07
N SER A 276 -9.77 -25.00 12.79
CA SER A 276 -9.12 -26.01 11.94
C SER A 276 -8.07 -25.40 11.01
N TYR A 277 -7.12 -26.23 10.59
CA TYR A 277 -6.11 -25.86 9.60
C TYR A 277 -6.75 -25.42 8.27
N GLN A 278 -7.79 -26.12 7.84
CA GLN A 278 -8.48 -25.82 6.58
C GLN A 278 -9.19 -24.46 6.62
N GLN A 279 -9.87 -24.15 7.74
CA GLN A 279 -10.48 -22.84 7.93
C GLN A 279 -9.44 -21.71 7.86
N LEU A 280 -8.25 -21.92 8.46
CA LEU A 280 -7.16 -20.95 8.40
C LEU A 280 -6.65 -20.77 6.96
N CYS A 281 -6.46 -21.87 6.22
CA CYS A 281 -6.01 -21.81 4.82
C CYS A 281 -7.01 -21.03 3.95
N ASP A 282 -8.29 -21.36 4.06
CA ASP A 282 -9.35 -20.72 3.27
C ASP A 282 -9.43 -19.23 3.60
N LYS A 283 -9.46 -18.87 4.88
CA LYS A 283 -9.58 -17.48 5.33
C LYS A 283 -8.36 -16.61 4.99
N ILE A 284 -7.15 -17.16 5.09
CA ILE A 284 -5.94 -16.44 4.66
C ILE A 284 -5.94 -16.27 3.14
N THR A 285 -6.27 -17.32 2.38
CA THR A 285 -6.33 -17.26 0.92
C THR A 285 -7.34 -16.21 0.45
N ILE A 286 -8.53 -16.20 1.03
CA ILE A 286 -9.53 -15.16 0.77
C ILE A 286 -8.96 -13.80 1.14
N ALA A 287 -8.37 -13.60 2.32
CA ALA A 287 -7.88 -12.29 2.72
C ALA A 287 -6.78 -11.74 1.79
N ILE A 288 -5.85 -12.57 1.32
CA ILE A 288 -4.79 -12.16 0.38
C ILE A 288 -5.30 -11.95 -1.06
N GLU A 289 -6.41 -12.58 -1.44
CA GLU A 289 -7.05 -12.40 -2.76
C GLU A 289 -7.99 -11.19 -2.78
N GLU A 290 -8.80 -11.02 -1.72
CA GLU A 290 -9.73 -9.91 -1.51
C GLU A 290 -9.03 -8.58 -1.23
N THR A 291 -7.74 -8.59 -0.82
CA THR A 291 -6.96 -7.34 -0.78
C THR A 291 -6.83 -6.67 -2.15
N GLU A 292 -7.13 -7.39 -3.25
CA GLU A 292 -7.23 -6.84 -4.60
C GLU A 292 -8.61 -6.28 -4.99
N GLY A 293 -9.64 -6.47 -4.17
CA GLY A 293 -11.00 -6.04 -4.46
C GLY A 293 -11.91 -6.10 -3.23
N PHE A 294 -12.16 -4.95 -2.60
CA PHE A 294 -13.37 -4.78 -1.81
C PHE A 294 -14.38 -4.02 -2.68
N GLY A 295 -15.40 -4.76 -3.12
CA GLY A 295 -16.46 -4.23 -3.97
C GLY A 295 -17.51 -5.31 -4.24
N GLN A 296 -18.03 -5.94 -3.18
CA GLN A 296 -19.35 -6.58 -3.19
C GLN A 296 -19.87 -6.71 -1.74
N GLU A 297 -20.29 -5.57 -1.20
CA GLU A 297 -21.65 -5.41 -0.65
C GLU A 297 -22.27 -4.15 -1.28
#